data_AF-A0A1Y3NQ37-F1
#
_entry.id   AF-A0A1Y3NQ37-F1
#
_cell.length_a   1.000
_cell.length_b   1.000
_cell.length_c   1.000
_cell.angle_alpha   90.00
_cell.angle_beta   90.00
_cell.angle_gamma   90.00
#
_symmetry.space_group_name_H-M   'P 1'
#
loop_
_entity.id
_entity.type
_entity.pdbx_description
1 polymer ?
#
loop_
_entity_poly.entity_id
_entity_poly.type
_entity_poly.pdbx_seq_one_letter_code
_entity_poly.pdbx_strand_id
1 'polypeptide(L)'
;MILRRDPTAYQREQFVSDLLYSKNNTEKEKLKLQTYMASNGLTSNPEEYLKAFPEMDNHRHKNMDHESDENIEMEEEFDEVDMLINEIKERQEFLNDMTLLGQGKKYKSKIQFEINERMARLEQLKKNPTKK
;
A
#
# COMPACT_ATOMS: atom_id res chain seq x y z
N MET A 1 -6.62 -53.63 -14.25
CA MET A 1 -7.73 -53.29 -13.34
C MET A 1 -7.98 -51.80 -13.42
N ILE A 2 -9.17 -51.38 -13.87
CA ILE A 2 -9.54 -49.95 -13.94
C ILE A 2 -10.30 -49.62 -12.66
N LEU A 3 -9.74 -48.77 -11.78
CA LEU A 3 -10.44 -48.30 -10.58
C LEU A 3 -11.63 -47.43 -11.00
N ARG A 4 -12.84 -47.85 -10.66
CA ARG A 4 -14.04 -47.03 -10.78
C ARG A 4 -14.04 -46.02 -9.63
N ARG A 5 -14.26 -44.73 -9.93
CA ARG A 5 -14.36 -43.66 -8.93
C ARG A 5 -15.71 -43.78 -8.20
N ASP A 6 -15.68 -43.73 -6.87
CA ASP A 6 -16.88 -43.80 -6.04
C ASP A 6 -17.76 -42.54 -6.21
N PRO A 7 -19.08 -42.70 -6.42
CA PRO A 7 -20.01 -41.59 -6.66
C PRO A 7 -20.39 -40.81 -5.39
N THR A 8 -19.94 -41.26 -4.22
CA THR A 8 -20.13 -40.60 -2.92
C THR A 8 -18.88 -39.84 -2.45
N ALA A 9 -17.85 -39.75 -3.28
CA ALA A 9 -16.66 -38.98 -2.96
C ALA A 9 -17.02 -37.50 -2.81
N TYR A 10 -16.67 -36.93 -1.66
CA TYR A 10 -16.85 -35.51 -1.36
C TYR A 10 -16.23 -34.64 -2.47
N GLN A 11 -17.06 -33.87 -3.17
CA GLN A 11 -16.60 -32.85 -4.11
C GLN A 11 -16.47 -31.53 -3.37
N ARG A 12 -15.31 -30.88 -3.52
CA ARG A 12 -15.08 -29.54 -2.99
C ARG A 12 -16.02 -28.57 -3.71
N GLU A 13 -16.91 -27.94 -2.95
CA GLU A 13 -17.78 -26.88 -3.48
C GLU A 13 -16.92 -25.78 -4.11
N GLN A 14 -17.26 -25.41 -5.33
CA GLN A 14 -16.69 -24.23 -5.98
C GLN A 14 -17.66 -23.07 -5.76
N PHE A 15 -17.14 -21.97 -5.23
CA PHE A 15 -17.92 -20.75 -5.09
C PHE A 15 -18.31 -20.24 -6.48
N VAL A 16 -19.60 -20.31 -6.80
CA VAL A 16 -20.18 -19.69 -7.99
C VAL A 16 -20.78 -18.37 -7.53
N SER A 17 -20.13 -17.26 -7.88
CA SER A 17 -20.67 -15.95 -7.57
C SER A 17 -21.81 -15.63 -8.54
N ASP A 18 -23.03 -15.49 -8.05
CA ASP A 18 -24.17 -14.92 -8.80
C ASP A 18 -24.00 -13.41 -9.12
N LEU A 19 -22.77 -12.86 -8.97
CA LEU A 19 -22.39 -11.47 -9.19
C LEU A 19 -22.44 -11.01 -10.66
N LEU A 20 -23.21 -11.68 -11.50
CA LEU A 20 -23.64 -11.11 -12.77
C LEU A 20 -24.72 -10.04 -12.49
N TYR A 21 -24.23 -8.87 -12.07
CA TYR A 21 -24.88 -7.57 -12.20
C TYR A 21 -26.07 -7.26 -11.28
N SER A 22 -25.80 -6.93 -10.01
CA SER A 22 -26.41 -5.71 -9.49
C SER A 22 -25.62 -4.52 -10.04
N LYS A 23 -26.01 -4.03 -11.22
CA LYS A 23 -25.45 -2.81 -11.83
C LYS A 23 -25.69 -1.54 -11.00
N ASN A 24 -26.35 -1.66 -9.86
CA ASN A 24 -26.76 -0.53 -9.06
C ASN A 24 -25.83 -0.40 -7.86
N ASN A 25 -24.88 0.50 -8.03
CA ASN A 25 -24.09 1.18 -7.01
C ASN A 25 -23.08 0.31 -6.24
N THR A 26 -22.10 -0.19 -6.98
CA THR A 26 -20.89 -0.85 -6.47
C THR A 26 -20.19 -0.02 -5.38
N GLU A 27 -20.23 1.31 -5.48
CA GLU A 27 -19.65 2.21 -4.48
C GLU A 27 -20.40 2.17 -3.14
N LYS A 28 -21.74 2.17 -3.16
CA LYS A 28 -22.55 2.02 -1.95
C LYS A 28 -22.32 0.67 -1.28
N GLU A 29 -22.24 -0.40 -2.08
CA GLU A 29 -21.97 -1.73 -1.54
C GLU A 29 -20.55 -1.85 -0.97
N LYS A 30 -19.56 -1.28 -1.68
CA LYS A 30 -18.18 -1.17 -1.19
C LYS A 30 -18.12 -0.42 0.14
N LEU A 31 -18.77 0.74 0.24
CA LEU A 31 -18.80 1.54 1.47
C LEU A 31 -19.48 0.81 2.62
N LYS A 32 -20.59 0.12 2.33
CA LYS A 32 -21.32 -0.71 3.29
C LYS A 32 -20.44 -1.83 3.84
N LEU A 33 -19.74 -2.56 2.96
CA LEU A 33 -18.83 -3.64 3.32
C LEU A 33 -17.63 -3.12 4.10
N GLN A 34 -17.03 -2.01 3.66
CA GLN A 34 -15.92 -1.36 4.36
C GLN A 34 -16.31 -0.98 5.80
N THR A 35 -17.50 -0.38 5.97
CA THR A 35 -18.03 -0.01 7.28
C THR A 35 -18.25 -1.25 8.16
N TYR A 36 -18.79 -2.33 7.58
CA TYR A 36 -18.99 -3.59 8.28
C TYR A 36 -17.66 -4.23 8.73
N MET A 37 -16.65 -4.26 7.86
CA MET A 37 -15.34 -4.82 8.19
C MET A 37 -14.62 -3.98 9.24
N ALA A 38 -14.61 -2.65 9.09
CA ALA A 38 -13.95 -1.74 10.03
C ALA A 38 -14.62 -1.74 11.42
N SER A 39 -15.92 -2.04 11.49
CA SER A 39 -16.66 -2.19 12.74
C SER A 39 -16.60 -3.59 13.34
N ASN A 40 -15.80 -4.50 12.77
CA ASN A 40 -15.76 -5.93 13.14
C ASN A 40 -17.14 -6.60 13.11
N GLY A 41 -17.98 -6.20 12.16
CA GLY A 41 -19.32 -6.75 11.94
C GLY A 41 -20.43 -6.12 12.77
N LEU A 42 -20.17 -5.01 13.47
CA LEU A 42 -21.15 -4.37 14.34
C LEU A 42 -22.20 -3.54 13.59
N THR A 43 -21.79 -2.80 12.55
CA THR A 43 -22.71 -1.99 11.74
C THR A 43 -22.20 -1.85 10.31
N SER A 44 -23.13 -1.78 9.36
CA SER A 44 -22.84 -1.44 7.97
C SER A 44 -23.23 -0.01 7.60
N ASN A 45 -23.75 0.76 8.57
CA ASN A 45 -24.17 2.14 8.40
C ASN A 45 -23.03 3.10 8.79
N PRO A 46 -22.53 3.95 7.87
CA PRO A 46 -21.42 4.86 8.16
C PRO A 46 -21.69 5.82 9.32
N GLU A 47 -22.93 6.27 9.52
CA GLU A 47 -23.27 7.23 10.60
C GLU A 47 -23.22 6.57 11.99
N GLU A 48 -23.72 5.33 12.09
CA GLU A 48 -23.63 4.53 13.32
C GLU A 48 -22.18 4.19 13.66
N TYR A 49 -21.36 3.90 12.65
CA TYR A 49 -19.94 3.66 12.83
C TYR A 49 -19.22 4.88 13.42
N LEU A 50 -19.47 6.07 12.87
CA LEU A 50 -18.88 7.32 13.39
C LEU A 50 -19.30 7.58 14.84
N LYS A 51 -20.57 7.32 15.16
CA LYS A 51 -21.07 7.47 16.53
C LYS A 51 -20.42 6.47 17.50
N ALA A 52 -20.15 5.25 17.05
CA ALA A 52 -19.51 4.21 17.87
C ALA A 52 -17.99 4.45 18.03
N PHE A 53 -17.36 5.12 17.08
CA PHE A 53 -15.90 5.33 17.01
C PHE A 53 -15.55 6.80 16.68
N PRO A 54 -15.81 7.75 17.60
CA PRO A 54 -15.61 9.18 17.36
C PRO A 54 -14.13 9.59 17.17
N GLU A 55 -13.17 8.74 17.53
CA GLU A 55 -11.73 9.00 17.34
C GLU A 55 -11.31 8.94 15.84
N MET A 56 -12.12 8.34 14.97
CA MET A 56 -11.83 8.14 13.54
C MET A 56 -12.22 9.33 12.64
N ASP A 57 -12.89 10.36 13.17
CA ASP A 57 -13.26 11.57 12.41
C ASP A 57 -12.04 12.35 11.90
N ASN A 58 -10.87 12.20 12.55
CA ASN A 58 -9.64 12.88 12.17
C ASN A 58 -8.95 12.28 10.93
N HIS A 59 -9.39 11.12 10.44
CA HIS A 59 -8.81 10.44 9.28
C HIS A 59 -9.72 10.40 8.05
N ARG A 60 -11.01 10.75 8.18
CA ARG A 60 -11.97 10.73 7.07
C ARG A 60 -11.98 12.00 6.22
N HIS A 61 -11.47 13.12 6.72
CA HIS A 61 -11.31 14.35 5.92
C HIS A 61 -10.08 14.35 4.99
N LYS A 62 -9.15 13.39 5.12
CA LYS A 62 -7.95 13.38 4.26
C LYS A 62 -8.15 12.89 2.82
N ASN A 63 -9.36 12.48 2.42
CA ASN A 63 -9.60 11.84 1.12
C ASN A 63 -10.75 12.44 0.28
N MET A 64 -11.27 13.64 0.59
CA MET A 64 -12.36 14.24 -0.20
C MET A 64 -12.37 15.78 -0.21
N ASP A 65 -11.28 16.44 0.18
CA ASP A 65 -11.12 17.87 -0.05
C ASP A 65 -10.08 18.10 -1.15
N HIS A 66 -10.57 18.71 -2.23
CA HIS A 66 -9.82 19.29 -3.34
C HIS A 66 -8.96 20.46 -2.80
N GLU A 67 -7.97 20.16 -1.96
CA GLU A 67 -6.97 21.14 -1.54
C GLU A 67 -5.94 21.26 -2.66
N SER A 68 -6.03 22.38 -3.39
CA SER A 68 -5.08 22.93 -4.37
C SER A 68 -3.91 22.01 -4.78
N ASP A 69 -3.87 21.66 -6.08
CA ASP A 69 -2.81 20.91 -6.78
C ASP A 69 -1.38 21.15 -6.25
N GLU A 70 -1.06 22.40 -5.87
CA GLU A 70 0.26 22.80 -5.36
C GLU A 70 0.63 22.21 -3.98
N ASN A 71 -0.34 21.94 -3.08
CA ASN A 71 -0.05 21.39 -1.74
C ASN A 71 0.14 19.86 -1.75
N ILE A 72 -0.56 19.16 -2.66
CA ILE A 72 -0.41 17.71 -2.83
C ILE A 72 0.96 17.40 -3.44
N GLU A 73 1.38 18.14 -4.47
CA GLU A 73 2.71 17.99 -5.07
C GLU A 73 3.83 18.21 -4.04
N MET A 74 3.68 19.19 -3.13
CA MET A 74 4.68 19.45 -2.08
C MET A 74 4.70 18.37 -0.97
N GLU A 75 3.55 17.83 -0.54
CA GLU A 75 3.53 16.72 0.43
C GLU A 75 4.07 15.42 -0.19
N GLU A 76 3.75 15.13 -1.45
CA GLU A 76 4.28 13.98 -2.19
C GLU A 76 5.80 14.09 -2.44
N GLU A 77 6.30 15.28 -2.77
CA GLU A 77 7.73 15.51 -2.98
C GLU A 77 8.53 15.39 -1.67
N PHE A 78 7.97 15.88 -0.55
CA PHE A 78 8.60 15.73 0.77
C PHE A 78 8.70 14.26 1.18
N ASP A 79 7.65 13.47 0.94
CA ASP A 79 7.65 12.03 1.21
C ASP A 79 8.67 11.30 0.30
N GLU A 80 8.79 11.67 -0.98
CA GLU A 80 9.77 11.05 -1.89
C GLU A 80 11.22 11.31 -1.45
N VAL A 81 11.55 12.52 -1.00
CA VAL A 81 12.89 12.87 -0.51
C VAL A 81 13.23 12.06 0.75
N ASP A 82 12.33 11.99 1.71
CA ASP A 82 12.54 11.25 2.95
C ASP A 82 12.66 9.74 2.71
N MET A 83 11.83 9.18 1.80
CA MET A 83 11.97 7.80 1.35
C MET A 83 13.34 7.52 0.74
N LEU A 84 13.83 8.37 -0.17
CA LEU A 84 15.14 8.18 -0.81
C LEU A 84 16.30 8.24 0.21
N ILE A 85 16.22 9.15 1.19
CA ILE A 85 17.21 9.24 2.28
C ILE A 85 17.21 7.94 3.10
N ASN A 86 16.03 7.42 3.43
CA ASN A 86 15.90 6.17 4.18
C ASN A 86 16.44 4.98 3.38
N GLU A 87 16.11 4.86 2.10
CA GLU A 87 16.66 3.80 1.25
C GLU A 87 18.19 3.85 1.17
N ILE A 88 18.79 5.04 1.06
CA ILE A 88 20.26 5.18 1.04
C ILE A 88 20.86 4.67 2.35
N LYS A 89 20.27 5.01 3.50
CA LYS A 89 20.73 4.52 4.82
C LYS A 89 20.62 3.00 4.91
N GLU A 90 19.48 2.43 4.54
CA GLU A 90 19.27 0.97 4.55
C GLU A 90 20.32 0.24 3.70
N ARG A 91 20.68 0.79 2.52
CA ARG A 91 21.72 0.18 1.67
C ARG A 91 23.11 0.29 2.27
N GLN A 92 23.42 1.40 2.97
CA GLN A 92 24.68 1.54 3.70
C GLN A 92 24.77 0.54 4.86
N GLU A 93 23.69 0.40 5.63
CA GLU A 93 23.59 -0.58 6.73
C GLU A 93 23.72 -2.01 6.21
N PHE A 94 22.99 -2.36 5.15
CA PHE A 94 23.12 -3.66 4.51
C PHE A 94 24.56 -3.95 4.07
N LEU A 95 25.26 -2.98 3.46
CA LEU A 95 26.65 -3.18 3.05
C LEU A 95 27.59 -3.35 4.26
N ASN A 96 27.31 -2.65 5.36
CA ASN A 96 28.06 -2.80 6.61
C ASN A 96 27.87 -4.21 7.19
N ASP A 97 26.62 -4.67 7.30
CA ASP A 97 26.29 -6.02 7.78
C ASP A 97 26.95 -7.09 6.92
N MET A 98 26.86 -6.97 5.60
CA MET A 98 27.53 -7.90 4.69
C MET A 98 29.06 -7.84 4.81
N THR A 99 29.62 -6.68 5.15
CA THR A 99 31.07 -6.53 5.38
C THR A 99 31.49 -7.23 6.68
N LEU A 100 30.72 -7.08 7.75
CA LEU A 100 30.93 -7.79 9.02
C LEU A 100 30.84 -9.32 8.84
N LEU A 101 29.96 -9.78 7.95
CA LEU A 101 29.84 -11.19 7.55
C LEU A 101 30.92 -11.66 6.55
N GLY A 102 31.87 -10.80 6.19
CA GLY A 102 32.95 -11.11 5.23
C GLY A 102 32.52 -11.17 3.76
N GLN A 103 31.24 -10.87 3.47
CA GLN A 103 30.67 -10.87 2.11
C GLN A 103 30.67 -9.49 1.45
N GLY A 104 31.21 -8.46 2.09
CA GLY A 104 31.19 -7.07 1.59
C GLY A 104 31.69 -6.93 0.15
N LYS A 105 32.76 -7.66 -0.24
CA LYS A 105 33.30 -7.63 -1.62
C LYS A 105 32.30 -8.08 -2.69
N LYS A 106 31.39 -9.00 -2.36
CA LYS A 106 30.36 -9.52 -3.28
C LYS A 106 29.29 -8.48 -3.57
N TYR A 107 28.92 -7.68 -2.58
CA TYR A 107 27.81 -6.74 -2.67
C TYR A 107 28.24 -5.30 -2.92
N LYS A 108 29.50 -4.95 -2.62
CA LYS A 108 30.03 -3.58 -2.69
C LYS A 108 29.68 -2.87 -4.00
N SER A 109 30.04 -3.43 -5.16
CA SER A 109 29.81 -2.75 -6.44
C SER A 109 28.34 -2.53 -6.74
N LYS A 110 27.48 -3.51 -6.43
CA LYS A 110 26.03 -3.42 -6.67
C LYS A 110 25.39 -2.38 -5.76
N ILE A 111 25.71 -2.42 -4.47
CA ILE A 111 25.14 -1.50 -3.48
C ILE A 111 25.64 -0.07 -3.71
N GLN A 112 26.92 0.11 -4.09
CA GLN A 112 27.44 1.43 -4.47
C GLN A 112 26.72 1.99 -5.70
N PHE A 113 26.41 1.16 -6.70
CA PHE A 113 25.62 1.60 -7.85
C PHE A 113 24.21 2.05 -7.43
N GLU A 114 23.52 1.26 -6.60
CA GLU A 114 22.18 1.58 -6.11
C GLU A 114 22.14 2.86 -5.25
N ILE A 115 23.18 3.11 -4.45
CA ILE A 115 23.33 4.35 -3.68
C ILE A 115 23.52 5.54 -4.63
N ASN A 116 24.39 5.41 -5.63
CA ASN A 116 24.65 6.48 -6.59
C ASN A 116 23.40 6.82 -7.42
N GLU A 117 22.63 5.82 -7.82
CA GLU A 117 21.35 6.01 -8.52
C GLU A 117 20.35 6.82 -7.67
N ARG A 118 20.20 6.47 -6.39
CA ARG A 118 19.32 7.17 -5.44
C ARG A 118 19.80 8.59 -5.14
N MET A 119 21.10 8.78 -4.97
CA MET A 119 21.70 10.10 -4.81
C MET A 119 21.45 10.99 -6.03
N ALA A 120 21.60 10.45 -7.25
CA ALA A 120 21.31 11.19 -8.47
C ALA A 120 19.83 11.58 -8.58
N ARG A 121 18.90 10.70 -8.18
CA ARG A 121 17.46 11.01 -8.11
C ARG A 121 17.16 12.10 -7.09
N LEU A 122 17.77 12.02 -5.91
CA LEU A 122 17.65 13.03 -4.86
C LEU A 122 18.19 14.41 -5.31
N GLU A 123 19.30 14.43 -6.07
CA GLU A 123 19.82 15.66 -6.68
C GLU A 123 18.90 16.24 -7.76
N GLN A 124 18.21 15.38 -8.52
CA GLN A 124 17.25 15.82 -9.54
C GLN A 124 16.03 16.50 -8.91
N LEU A 125 15.49 15.93 -7.83
CA LEU A 125 14.40 16.53 -7.05
C LEU A 125 14.85 17.89 -6.49
N LYS A 126 16.04 17.96 -5.89
CA LYS A 126 16.58 19.23 -5.36
C LYS A 126 16.81 20.32 -6.43
N LYS A 127 17.15 19.95 -7.67
CA LYS A 127 17.47 20.90 -8.76
C LYS A 127 16.23 21.42 -9.47
N ASN A 128 15.12 20.68 -9.41
CA ASN A 128 13.83 21.13 -9.89
C ASN A 128 12.92 21.42 -8.70
N PRO A 129 13.18 22.45 -7.86
CA PRO A 129 12.09 22.99 -7.08
C PRO A 129 11.09 23.48 -8.14
N THR A 130 9.94 22.84 -8.21
CA THR A 130 8.87 23.15 -9.15
C THR A 130 8.71 24.68 -9.25
N LYS A 131 8.59 25.14 -10.49
CA LYS A 131 8.51 26.57 -10.83
C LYS A 131 7.44 27.23 -9.95
N LYS A 132 7.88 28.26 -9.21
CA LYS A 132 7.03 29.27 -8.57
C LYS A 132 5.92 29.78 -9.47
#